data_AF-A0A7R9KYE4-F1
#
_entry.id   AF-A0A7R9KYE4-F1
#
_cell.length_a   1.000
_cell.length_b   1.000
_cell.length_c   1.000
_cell.angle_alpha   90.00
_cell.angle_beta   90.00
_cell.angle_gamma   90.00
#
_symmetry.space_group_name_H-M   'P 1'
#
loop_
_entity.id
_entity.type
_entity.pdbx_description
1 polymer ?
#
loop_
_entity_poly.entity_id
_entity_poly.type
_entity_poly.pdbx_seq_one_letter_code
_entity_poly.pdbx_strand_id
1 'polypeptide(L)'
;MEKHGVIPDVIDSAPAHVLHVRYPSGAEPQLGNELTPHEVKDLPSVMTWPTVANTLYAVCMLDPDSTSRRSPKYRHWQHWLVVNVPNNNTAMGEILSDYVGPGPSMGTGLHRVNNSSVVGRLLFKLDEFAKKYNLGAPLAASLWETMEKHGVIPDVIDSAPTHVLHVRYPSGAEPQLGNELTPHEVKDLPSVMTWPTVANTLYAVCMLDPDSPSRRAPKYRHWQHWLVVNVPNNHTAMGEILSDYVGPGPSMGTGLHRVNNSSVVGRLLFKVDEFAKKYNLGTPLAGNFFHARWDDYVPKLHLQLSGA
;
A
#
# COMPACT_ATOMS: atom_id res chain seq x y z
N MET A 1 13.87 9.59 28.15
CA MET A 1 13.18 10.62 27.36
C MET A 1 12.89 11.87 28.20
N GLU A 2 12.13 11.78 29.30
CA GLU A 2 11.78 12.89 30.21
C GLU A 2 12.98 13.78 30.61
N LYS A 3 14.08 13.19 31.12
CA LYS A 3 15.32 13.91 31.49
C LYS A 3 15.89 14.81 30.37
N HIS A 4 15.64 14.46 29.11
CA HIS A 4 16.10 15.20 27.93
C HIS A 4 15.00 16.09 27.34
N GLY A 5 13.87 16.23 28.05
CA GLY A 5 12.71 17.02 27.65
C GLY A 5 11.99 16.49 26.42
N VAL A 6 12.10 15.21 26.05
CA VAL A 6 11.38 14.66 24.89
C VAL A 6 9.91 14.38 25.24
N ILE A 7 9.66 13.99 26.49
CA ILE A 7 8.32 13.90 27.09
C ILE A 7 8.20 15.04 28.11
N PRO A 8 7.08 15.78 28.18
CA PRO A 8 5.91 15.73 27.29
C PRO A 8 6.06 16.62 26.02
N ASP A 9 7.19 17.32 25.84
CA ASP A 9 7.35 18.42 24.88
C ASP A 9 7.25 18.04 23.39
N VAL A 10 7.59 16.79 23.05
CA VAL A 10 7.67 16.29 21.66
C VAL A 10 6.67 15.15 21.44
N ILE A 11 6.48 14.31 22.47
CA ILE A 11 5.50 13.22 22.54
C ILE A 11 4.94 13.15 23.97
N ASP A 12 3.64 12.92 24.12
CA ASP A 12 2.94 12.99 25.41
C ASP A 12 3.34 11.86 26.38
N SER A 13 3.83 10.74 25.86
CA SER A 13 4.21 9.54 26.61
C SER A 13 5.35 8.77 25.93
N ALA A 14 5.97 7.83 26.66
CA ALA A 14 7.00 6.97 26.09
C ALA A 14 6.39 5.96 25.09
N PRO A 15 7.04 5.69 23.93
CA PRO A 15 6.57 4.69 23.00
C PRO A 15 6.75 3.29 23.59
N ALA A 16 5.85 2.37 23.25
CA ALA A 16 5.89 0.99 23.74
C ALA A 16 7.17 0.23 23.33
N HIS A 17 7.77 0.63 22.21
CA HIS A 17 9.03 0.10 21.68
C HIS A 17 9.94 1.24 21.23
N VAL A 18 11.25 1.06 21.34
CA VAL A 18 12.26 1.98 20.82
C VAL A 18 12.76 1.42 19.49
N LEU A 19 12.91 2.25 18.46
CA LEU A 19 13.55 1.83 17.22
C LEU A 19 15.02 1.50 17.48
N HIS A 20 15.48 0.37 16.97
CA HIS A 20 16.89 0.14 16.77
C HIS A 20 17.29 0.74 15.41
N VAL A 21 18.30 1.61 15.41
CA VAL A 21 18.74 2.38 14.24
C VAL A 21 20.25 2.32 14.13
N ARG A 22 20.79 2.08 12.93
CA ARG A 22 22.23 2.20 12.63
C ARG A 22 22.42 3.05 11.38
N TYR A 23 23.42 3.93 11.42
CA TYR A 23 23.83 4.76 10.29
C TYR A 23 24.99 4.13 9.48
N PRO A 24 25.21 4.55 8.22
CA PRO A 24 26.36 4.12 7.40
C PRO A 24 27.73 4.38 8.06
N SER A 25 27.80 5.37 8.95
CA SER A 25 28.95 5.68 9.82
C SER A 25 29.27 4.61 10.87
N GLY A 26 28.35 3.66 11.11
CA GLY A 26 28.38 2.74 12.25
C GLY A 26 27.73 3.29 13.52
N ALA A 27 27.30 4.57 13.54
CA ALA A 27 26.67 5.17 14.71
C ALA A 27 25.28 4.59 14.99
N GLU A 28 24.98 4.37 16.27
CA GLU A 28 23.70 3.87 16.78
C GLU A 28 23.12 4.88 17.79
N PRO A 29 21.99 5.55 17.47
CA PRO A 29 21.28 6.40 18.43
C PRO A 29 20.81 5.62 19.65
N GLN A 30 21.02 6.19 20.83
CA GLN A 30 20.50 5.70 22.10
C GLN A 30 19.71 6.82 22.79
N LEU A 31 18.83 6.49 23.73
CA LEU A 31 17.90 7.48 24.30
C LEU A 31 18.60 8.55 25.17
N GLY A 32 19.03 9.62 24.51
CA GLY A 32 19.74 10.75 25.13
C GLY A 32 21.25 10.73 24.97
N ASN A 33 21.81 9.94 24.03
CA ASN A 33 23.19 10.18 23.59
C ASN A 33 23.29 11.39 22.66
N GLU A 34 24.51 11.87 22.45
CA GLU A 34 24.82 12.91 21.47
C GLU A 34 25.54 12.24 20.28
N LEU A 35 25.16 12.63 19.05
CA LEU A 35 25.79 12.19 17.81
C LEU A 35 26.12 13.44 16.98
N THR A 36 27.24 13.41 16.27
CA THR A 36 27.67 14.54 15.44
C THR A 36 26.92 14.57 14.10
N PRO A 37 26.75 15.76 13.49
CA PRO A 37 26.22 15.88 12.12
C PRO A 37 26.92 14.99 11.09
N HIS A 38 28.21 14.65 11.26
CA HIS A 38 28.92 13.78 10.33
C HIS A 38 28.49 12.31 10.44
N GLU A 39 28.18 11.84 11.66
CA GLU A 39 27.74 10.47 11.91
C GLU A 39 26.32 10.19 11.38
N VAL A 40 25.47 11.23 11.33
CA VAL A 40 24.05 11.14 10.94
C VAL A 40 23.69 11.93 9.67
N LYS A 41 24.69 12.29 8.85
CA LYS A 41 24.50 13.04 7.58
C LYS A 41 23.73 12.23 6.53
N ASP A 42 23.93 10.92 6.51
CA ASP A 42 23.40 9.98 5.51
C ASP A 42 22.13 9.27 6.06
N LEU A 43 21.31 8.73 5.16
CA LEU A 43 20.13 7.92 5.51
C LEU A 43 20.53 6.71 6.39
N PRO A 44 19.76 6.34 7.44
CA PRO A 44 20.01 5.13 8.23
C PRO A 44 20.12 3.86 7.36
N SER A 45 21.15 3.06 7.60
CA SER A 45 21.42 1.81 6.86
C SER A 45 20.71 0.60 7.47
N VAL A 46 20.33 0.67 8.75
CA VAL A 46 19.47 -0.33 9.41
C VAL A 46 18.44 0.42 10.25
N MET A 47 17.18 0.00 10.15
CA MET A 47 16.11 0.45 11.04
C MET A 47 15.17 -0.71 11.32
N THR A 48 14.90 -1.00 12.60
CA THR A 48 14.06 -2.13 13.00
C THR A 48 13.23 -1.84 14.25
N TRP A 49 12.00 -2.37 14.26
CA TRP A 49 11.08 -2.38 15.39
C TRP A 49 10.30 -3.71 15.43
N PRO A 50 9.54 -4.01 16.51
CA PRO A 50 8.64 -5.16 16.55
C PRO A 50 7.44 -4.95 15.63
N THR A 51 7.22 -5.88 14.69
CA THR A 51 6.15 -5.79 13.68
C THR A 51 4.99 -6.72 13.99
N VAL A 52 3.77 -6.19 13.88
CA VAL A 52 2.53 -6.95 13.75
C VAL A 52 2.33 -7.25 12.26
N ALA A 53 1.80 -8.42 11.93
CA ALA A 53 1.50 -8.79 10.54
C ALA A 53 0.44 -7.85 9.93
N ASN A 54 0.45 -7.74 8.59
CA ASN A 54 -0.53 -6.96 7.80
C ASN A 54 -0.69 -5.48 8.24
N THR A 55 0.34 -4.95 8.92
CA THR A 55 0.32 -3.62 9.54
C THR A 55 1.32 -2.71 8.82
N LEU A 56 0.87 -1.48 8.52
CA LEU A 56 1.72 -0.43 7.95
C LEU A 56 2.14 0.56 9.04
N TYR A 57 3.35 1.08 8.92
CA TYR A 57 3.97 1.97 9.89
C TYR A 57 4.24 3.35 9.29
N ALA A 58 4.25 4.38 10.14
CA ALA A 58 4.90 5.65 9.85
C ALA A 58 6.21 5.75 10.64
N VAL A 59 7.25 6.26 9.99
CA VAL A 59 8.57 6.59 10.53
C VAL A 59 8.79 8.08 10.34
N CYS A 60 9.04 8.80 11.43
CA CYS A 60 9.26 10.24 11.39
C CYS A 60 10.45 10.65 12.25
N MET A 61 11.29 11.54 11.70
CA MET A 61 12.46 12.12 12.36
C MET A 61 12.30 13.63 12.49
N LEU A 62 12.24 14.14 13.72
CA LEU A 62 11.87 15.53 14.02
C LEU A 62 12.94 16.26 14.84
N ASP A 63 13.18 17.53 14.51
CA ASP A 63 13.93 18.50 15.31
C ASP A 63 12.97 19.55 15.93
N PRO A 64 12.60 19.41 17.23
CA PRO A 64 11.84 20.41 17.98
C PRO A 64 12.63 21.69 18.34
N ASP A 65 13.94 21.71 18.14
CA ASP A 65 14.83 22.78 18.56
C ASP A 65 15.26 23.71 17.40
N SER A 66 14.88 23.44 16.14
CA SER A 66 15.17 24.33 15.01
C SER A 66 14.50 25.72 15.16
N THR A 67 15.17 26.86 15.00
CA THR A 67 16.59 27.13 14.75
C THR A 67 17.39 27.45 16.02
N SER A 68 16.84 27.27 17.22
CA SER A 68 17.59 27.20 18.48
C SER A 68 16.70 26.66 19.59
N ARG A 69 17.22 25.72 20.39
CA ARG A 69 16.57 25.12 21.57
C ARG A 69 16.01 26.13 22.58
N ARG A 70 16.52 27.37 22.62
CA ARG A 70 16.00 28.44 23.50
C ARG A 70 14.84 29.25 22.89
N SER A 71 14.66 29.23 21.58
CA SER A 71 13.58 29.92 20.87
C SER A 71 13.38 29.30 19.47
N PRO A 72 12.75 28.11 19.38
CA PRO A 72 12.63 27.38 18.13
C PRO A 72 11.57 27.99 17.22
N LYS A 73 12.00 28.46 16.04
CA LYS A 73 11.15 29.00 14.97
C LYS A 73 10.42 27.92 14.17
N TYR A 74 11.00 26.72 14.09
CA TYR A 74 10.54 25.60 13.29
C TYR A 74 10.48 24.33 14.16
N ARG A 75 9.72 24.37 15.26
CA ARG A 75 9.59 23.31 16.29
C ARG A 75 9.09 21.94 15.80
N HIS A 76 8.89 21.77 14.51
CA HIS A 76 8.47 20.53 13.85
C HIS A 76 9.26 20.36 12.53
N TRP A 77 10.54 20.75 12.50
CA TRP A 77 11.38 20.56 11.34
C TRP A 77 11.54 19.06 11.07
N GLN A 78 11.18 18.63 9.86
CA GLN A 78 11.15 17.22 9.47
C GLN A 78 12.48 16.89 8.81
N HIS A 79 13.29 16.07 9.48
CA HIS A 79 14.52 15.51 8.91
C HIS A 79 14.24 14.30 8.03
N TRP A 80 13.13 13.60 8.25
CA TRP A 80 12.66 12.50 7.43
C TRP A 80 11.19 12.19 7.76
N LEU A 81 10.37 11.88 6.75
CA LEU A 81 9.03 11.31 6.95
C LEU A 81 8.74 10.26 5.88
N VAL A 82 8.53 9.02 6.32
CA VAL A 82 8.05 7.92 5.49
C VAL A 82 6.82 7.32 6.13
N VAL A 83 5.78 7.10 5.33
CA VAL A 83 4.52 6.48 5.76
C VAL A 83 4.28 5.20 4.97
N ASN A 84 3.23 4.45 5.32
CA ASN A 84 2.85 3.24 4.60
C ASN A 84 3.97 2.17 4.54
N VAL A 85 4.90 2.19 5.50
CA VAL A 85 6.05 1.29 5.57
C VAL A 85 5.57 -0.13 5.91
N PRO A 86 5.80 -1.15 5.06
CA PRO A 86 5.43 -2.52 5.37
C PRO A 86 6.52 -3.19 6.21
N ASN A 87 6.13 -3.82 7.32
CA ASN A 87 7.06 -4.40 8.30
C ASN A 87 8.12 -3.36 8.73
N ASN A 88 9.42 -3.65 8.58
CA ASN A 88 10.53 -2.74 8.85
C ASN A 88 11.15 -2.12 7.58
N ASN A 89 10.56 -2.32 6.39
CA ASN A 89 11.21 -1.95 5.13
C ASN A 89 10.85 -0.53 4.67
N THR A 90 11.55 0.47 5.20
CA THR A 90 11.36 1.90 4.85
C THR A 90 11.54 2.20 3.36
N ALA A 91 12.32 1.40 2.61
CA ALA A 91 12.46 1.54 1.16
C ALA A 91 11.25 1.05 0.35
N MET A 92 10.26 0.42 1.00
CA MET A 92 8.93 0.12 0.43
C MET A 92 7.84 1.07 0.93
N GLY A 93 8.18 2.06 1.75
CA GLY A 93 7.25 3.09 2.22
C GLY A 93 7.16 4.29 1.27
N GLU A 94 6.14 5.10 1.49
CA GLU A 94 5.87 6.34 0.76
C GLU A 94 6.60 7.50 1.45
N ILE A 95 7.60 8.07 0.77
CA ILE A 95 8.41 9.19 1.30
C ILE A 95 7.62 10.50 1.12
N LEU A 96 7.26 11.14 2.23
CA LEU A 96 6.60 12.46 2.25
C LEU A 96 7.59 13.60 2.56
N SER A 97 8.77 13.28 3.08
CA SER A 97 9.91 14.20 3.20
C SER A 97 11.19 13.39 3.16
N ASP A 98 12.05 13.70 2.18
CA ASP A 98 13.36 13.06 2.00
C ASP A 98 14.26 13.20 3.23
N TYR A 99 15.25 12.31 3.33
CA TYR A 99 16.20 12.35 4.43
C TYR A 99 17.17 13.53 4.30
N VAL A 100 17.15 14.43 5.27
CA VAL A 100 18.10 15.54 5.43
C VAL A 100 18.78 15.38 6.79
N GLY A 101 20.07 15.08 6.80
CA GLY A 101 20.82 14.89 8.05
C GLY A 101 20.79 16.11 8.99
N PRO A 102 20.77 15.91 10.33
CA PRO A 102 20.83 16.99 11.32
C PRO A 102 22.00 17.97 11.12
N GLY A 103 21.66 19.23 10.80
CA GLY A 103 22.60 20.31 10.54
C GLY A 103 22.32 21.57 11.36
N PRO A 104 22.47 21.54 12.70
CA PRO A 104 22.25 22.70 13.56
C PRO A 104 23.23 23.83 13.20
N SER A 105 22.73 25.07 13.11
CA SER A 105 23.56 26.22 12.74
C SER A 105 24.55 26.60 13.85
N MET A 106 25.67 27.23 13.48
CA MET A 106 26.71 27.61 14.46
C MET A 106 26.14 28.52 15.56
N GLY A 107 26.34 28.12 16.82
CA GLY A 107 25.91 28.88 18.01
C GLY A 107 24.47 28.64 18.48
N THR A 108 23.67 27.80 17.81
CA THR A 108 22.26 27.55 18.20
C THR A 108 22.13 26.67 19.45
N GLY A 109 23.13 25.82 19.70
CA GLY A 109 23.22 24.89 20.84
C GLY A 109 23.04 23.42 20.41
N LEU A 110 22.94 22.53 21.39
CA LEU A 110 22.52 21.15 21.15
C LEU A 110 21.03 21.11 20.79
N HIS A 111 20.71 20.58 19.60
CA HIS A 111 19.34 20.27 19.18
C HIS A 111 19.00 18.84 19.58
N ARG A 112 17.80 18.62 20.13
CA ARG A 112 17.20 17.30 20.28
C ARG A 112 16.75 16.83 18.91
N VAL A 113 17.03 15.58 18.55
CA VAL A 113 16.48 14.95 17.34
C VAL A 113 15.76 13.67 17.74
N ASN A 114 14.50 13.54 17.37
CA ASN A 114 13.67 12.41 17.76
C ASN A 114 13.59 11.38 16.63
N ASN A 115 14.26 10.24 16.81
CA ASN A 115 14.20 9.08 15.91
C ASN A 115 13.22 7.99 16.41
N SER A 116 12.46 8.22 17.49
CA SER A 116 11.72 7.14 18.19
C SER A 116 10.24 6.99 17.79
N SER A 117 9.75 7.75 16.81
CA SER A 117 8.32 7.76 16.42
C SER A 117 8.00 6.72 15.36
N VAL A 118 7.82 5.46 15.77
CA VAL A 118 7.11 4.43 14.98
C VAL A 118 5.70 4.25 15.51
N VAL A 119 4.73 4.41 14.62
CA VAL A 119 3.30 4.36 14.95
C VAL A 119 2.70 3.10 14.36
N GLY A 120 2.72 2.00 15.15
CA GLY A 120 2.27 0.67 14.73
C GLY A 120 0.76 0.46 14.67
N ARG A 121 -0.01 1.48 15.01
CA ARG A 121 -1.39 1.69 14.57
C ARG A 121 -1.65 3.19 14.69
N LEU A 122 -2.30 3.79 13.70
CA LEU A 122 -2.56 5.24 13.67
C LEU A 122 -3.56 5.63 14.79
N LEU A 123 -3.01 5.97 15.95
CA LEU A 123 -3.74 6.44 17.14
C LEU A 123 -4.09 7.93 17.06
N PHE A 124 -3.43 8.68 16.18
CA PHE A 124 -3.97 9.91 15.60
C PHE A 124 -4.64 9.58 14.27
N LYS A 125 -5.75 10.24 13.93
CA LYS A 125 -6.31 10.11 12.58
C LYS A 125 -5.31 10.70 11.59
N LEU A 126 -5.04 9.97 10.51
CA LEU A 126 -4.03 10.38 9.54
C LEU A 126 -4.47 11.63 8.76
N ASP A 127 -5.77 11.81 8.54
CA ASP A 127 -6.33 13.03 7.94
C ASP A 127 -6.16 14.24 8.86
N GLU A 128 -6.34 14.10 10.18
CA GLU A 128 -6.09 15.18 11.16
C GLU A 128 -4.61 15.53 11.25
N PHE A 129 -3.71 14.54 11.20
CA PHE A 129 -2.26 14.77 11.14
C PHE A 129 -1.85 15.46 9.83
N ALA A 130 -2.34 14.96 8.69
CA ALA A 130 -2.07 15.55 7.38
C ALA A 130 -2.58 17.00 7.29
N LYS A 131 -3.80 17.28 7.78
CA LYS A 131 -4.35 18.64 7.89
C LYS A 131 -3.53 19.52 8.84
N LYS A 132 -3.12 19.01 10.01
CA LYS A 132 -2.34 19.76 11.01
C LYS A 132 -0.95 20.18 10.50
N TYR A 133 -0.33 19.36 9.65
CA TYR A 133 1.02 19.60 9.12
C TYR A 133 1.04 19.96 7.62
N ASN A 134 -0.13 20.21 7.02
CA ASN A 134 -0.33 20.49 5.58
C ASN A 134 0.40 19.50 4.64
N LEU A 135 0.36 18.22 5.01
CA LEU A 135 0.82 17.11 4.18
C LEU A 135 -0.33 16.66 3.27
N GLY A 136 0.00 16.10 2.11
CA GLY A 136 -0.99 15.33 1.34
C GLY A 136 -1.46 14.12 2.15
N ALA A 137 -2.72 13.71 1.98
CA ALA A 137 -3.16 12.41 2.47
C ALA A 137 -2.41 11.33 1.65
N PRO A 138 -1.61 10.46 2.28
CA PRO A 138 -0.72 9.58 1.54
C PRO A 138 -1.48 8.46 0.83
N LEU A 139 -0.98 8.08 -0.34
CA LEU A 139 -1.70 7.28 -1.33
C LEU A 139 -2.17 5.95 -0.74
N ALA A 140 -1.29 5.19 -0.07
CA ALA A 140 -1.69 3.86 0.43
C ALA A 140 -2.70 3.92 1.59
N ALA A 141 -2.83 5.05 2.29
CA ALA A 141 -3.87 5.23 3.31
C ALA A 141 -5.23 5.50 2.65
N SER A 142 -5.29 6.35 1.62
CA SER A 142 -6.51 6.53 0.83
C SER A 142 -6.93 5.25 0.08
N LEU A 143 -5.97 4.44 -0.34
CA LEU A 143 -6.21 3.10 -0.89
C LEU A 143 -6.74 2.14 0.17
N TRP A 144 -6.16 2.10 1.38
CA TRP A 144 -6.67 1.29 2.49
C TRP A 144 -8.12 1.66 2.81
N GLU A 145 -8.40 2.95 3.09
CA GLU A 145 -9.76 3.42 3.42
C GLU A 145 -10.77 3.09 2.32
N THR A 146 -10.38 3.24 1.05
CA THR A 146 -11.25 2.92 -0.10
C THR A 146 -11.48 1.41 -0.25
N MET A 147 -10.44 0.59 -0.11
CA MET A 147 -10.55 -0.87 -0.24
C MET A 147 -11.25 -1.51 0.97
N GLU A 148 -11.06 -1.01 2.19
CA GLU A 148 -11.80 -1.42 3.39
C GLU A 148 -13.27 -1.03 3.32
N LYS A 149 -13.59 0.21 2.92
CA LYS A 149 -14.97 0.69 2.68
C LYS A 149 -15.73 -0.17 1.66
N HIS A 150 -15.03 -0.64 0.62
CA HIS A 150 -15.61 -1.55 -0.39
C HIS A 150 -15.43 -3.03 -0.03
N GLY A 151 -14.89 -3.34 1.16
CA GLY A 151 -14.68 -4.68 1.69
C GLY A 151 -13.65 -5.53 0.95
N VAL A 152 -12.91 -4.97 -0.02
CA VAL A 152 -11.81 -5.65 -0.72
C VAL A 152 -10.75 -6.09 0.29
N ILE A 153 -10.47 -5.22 1.27
CA ILE A 153 -9.89 -5.63 2.55
C ILE A 153 -11.06 -5.83 3.52
N PRO A 154 -11.17 -6.96 4.26
CA PRO A 154 -10.34 -8.16 4.22
C PRO A 154 -10.92 -9.29 3.34
N ASP A 155 -11.94 -9.05 2.49
CA ASP A 155 -12.56 -10.17 1.73
C ASP A 155 -11.60 -10.83 0.73
N VAL A 156 -10.68 -10.05 0.13
CA VAL A 156 -9.89 -10.40 -1.06
C VAL A 156 -8.38 -10.39 -0.80
N ILE A 157 -7.89 -9.44 -0.01
CA ILE A 157 -6.47 -9.27 0.30
C ILE A 157 -6.28 -8.87 1.76
N ASP A 158 -5.25 -9.47 2.36
CA ASP A 158 -4.81 -9.22 3.74
C ASP A 158 -4.29 -7.79 4.00
N SER A 159 -3.89 -7.03 2.96
CA SER A 159 -3.28 -5.70 3.08
C SER A 159 -3.50 -4.82 1.85
N ALA A 160 -3.58 -3.50 2.03
CA ALA A 160 -3.64 -2.54 0.93
C ALA A 160 -2.36 -2.55 0.07
N PRO A 161 -2.46 -2.35 -1.26
CA PRO A 161 -1.30 -2.16 -2.11
C PRO A 161 -0.68 -0.76 -1.95
N THR A 162 0.60 -0.63 -2.25
CA THR A 162 1.31 0.66 -2.18
C THR A 162 0.98 1.60 -3.34
N HIS A 163 0.45 1.07 -4.45
CA HIS A 163 0.15 1.84 -5.66
C HIS A 163 -1.23 1.53 -6.27
N VAL A 164 -1.77 2.47 -7.05
CA VAL A 164 -2.90 2.23 -7.96
C VAL A 164 -2.39 1.39 -9.14
N LEU A 165 -3.10 0.31 -9.47
CA LEU A 165 -2.91 -0.38 -10.75
C LEU A 165 -3.72 0.36 -11.83
N HIS A 166 -3.04 1.05 -12.75
CA HIS A 166 -3.72 1.70 -13.87
C HIS A 166 -4.09 0.65 -14.91
N VAL A 167 -5.34 0.67 -15.36
CA VAL A 167 -5.90 -0.29 -16.32
C VAL A 167 -6.80 0.47 -17.29
N ARG A 168 -6.65 0.24 -18.59
CA ARG A 168 -7.53 0.76 -19.63
C ARG A 168 -7.98 -0.35 -20.57
N TYR A 169 -9.25 -0.33 -20.92
CA TYR A 169 -9.89 -1.29 -21.80
C TYR A 169 -9.95 -0.81 -23.26
N PRO A 170 -10.12 -1.71 -24.25
CA PRO A 170 -10.33 -1.35 -25.65
C PRO A 170 -11.53 -0.43 -25.90
N SER A 171 -12.54 -0.50 -25.03
CA SER A 171 -13.71 0.41 -24.97
C SER A 171 -13.37 1.85 -24.59
N GLY A 172 -12.18 2.09 -24.03
CA GLY A 172 -11.80 3.35 -23.38
C GLY A 172 -12.14 3.41 -21.88
N ALA A 173 -12.83 2.40 -21.32
CA ALA A 173 -13.15 2.35 -19.90
C ALA A 173 -11.90 2.17 -19.01
N GLU A 174 -11.93 2.73 -17.80
CA GLU A 174 -10.84 2.70 -16.81
C GLU A 174 -11.40 2.46 -15.40
N PRO A 175 -10.95 1.42 -14.66
CA PRO A 175 -11.26 1.23 -13.24
C PRO A 175 -10.70 2.35 -12.37
N GLN A 176 -11.51 2.85 -11.45
CA GLN A 176 -11.20 3.97 -10.55
C GLN A 176 -11.67 3.64 -9.13
N LEU A 177 -11.05 2.61 -8.53
CA LEU A 177 -11.19 2.24 -7.11
C LEU A 177 -12.66 2.11 -6.63
N GLY A 178 -13.49 1.41 -7.39
CA GLY A 178 -14.88 1.13 -7.05
C GLY A 178 -15.94 1.93 -7.81
N ASN A 179 -15.55 2.59 -8.91
CA ASN A 179 -16.51 3.03 -9.94
C ASN A 179 -17.28 1.83 -10.53
N GLU A 180 -18.42 2.09 -11.17
CA GLU A 180 -19.17 1.07 -11.91
C GLU A 180 -18.72 1.04 -13.37
N LEU A 181 -18.54 -0.16 -13.93
CA LEU A 181 -18.32 -0.42 -15.35
C LEU A 181 -19.26 -1.54 -15.82
N THR A 182 -19.78 -1.46 -17.04
CA THR A 182 -20.65 -2.50 -17.61
C THR A 182 -19.84 -3.72 -18.08
N PRO A 183 -20.38 -4.95 -17.99
CA PRO A 183 -19.81 -6.13 -18.62
C PRO A 183 -19.40 -5.92 -20.08
N HIS A 184 -20.19 -5.17 -20.87
CA HIS A 184 -19.82 -4.81 -22.24
C HIS A 184 -18.54 -3.99 -22.35
N GLU A 185 -18.36 -2.96 -21.51
CA GLU A 185 -17.16 -2.10 -21.53
C GLU A 185 -15.88 -2.87 -21.19
N VAL A 186 -15.99 -3.92 -20.38
CA VAL A 186 -14.85 -4.71 -19.88
C VAL A 186 -14.93 -6.18 -20.30
N LYS A 187 -15.51 -6.45 -21.47
CA LYS A 187 -15.63 -7.79 -22.07
C LYS A 187 -14.31 -8.33 -22.62
N ASP A 188 -13.46 -7.42 -23.11
CA ASP A 188 -12.20 -7.68 -23.82
C ASP A 188 -10.99 -7.45 -22.89
N LEU A 189 -9.87 -8.11 -23.19
CA LEU A 189 -8.62 -7.97 -22.44
C LEU A 189 -8.17 -6.48 -22.35
N PRO A 190 -7.69 -5.98 -21.19
CA PRO A 190 -7.13 -4.63 -21.07
C PRO A 190 -6.08 -4.34 -22.14
N SER A 191 -6.22 -3.19 -22.82
CA SER A 191 -5.29 -2.73 -23.85
C SER A 191 -4.06 -2.03 -23.26
N VAL A 192 -4.18 -1.50 -22.04
CA VAL A 192 -3.06 -0.91 -21.28
C VAL A 192 -3.18 -1.31 -19.82
N MET A 193 -2.06 -1.71 -19.21
CA MET A 193 -1.91 -1.84 -17.77
C MET A 193 -0.56 -1.28 -17.35
N THR A 194 -0.51 -0.46 -16.30
CA THR A 194 0.76 0.10 -15.79
C THR A 194 0.80 0.14 -14.26
N TRP A 195 1.97 -0.18 -13.73
CA TRP A 195 2.36 -0.12 -12.32
C TRP A 195 3.88 0.11 -12.25
N PRO A 196 4.44 0.63 -11.15
CA PRO A 196 5.89 0.85 -11.03
C PRO A 196 6.68 -0.46 -11.16
N THR A 197 7.68 -0.47 -12.03
CA THR A 197 8.49 -1.65 -12.33
C THR A 197 9.90 -1.54 -11.75
N VAL A 198 10.41 -2.64 -11.22
CA VAL A 198 11.79 -2.80 -10.76
C VAL A 198 12.55 -3.63 -11.80
N ALA A 199 13.77 -3.21 -12.14
CA ALA A 199 14.59 -3.91 -13.12
C ALA A 199 14.81 -5.39 -12.72
N ASN A 200 14.83 -6.28 -13.71
CA ASN A 200 14.97 -7.73 -13.55
C ASN A 200 13.93 -8.40 -12.62
N THR A 201 12.80 -7.73 -12.34
CA THR A 201 11.69 -8.29 -11.54
C THR A 201 10.58 -8.80 -12.46
N LEU A 202 10.00 -9.95 -12.11
CA LEU A 202 8.83 -10.52 -12.76
C LEU A 202 7.59 -10.37 -11.87
N TYR A 203 6.43 -10.19 -12.49
CA TYR A 203 5.16 -9.93 -11.81
C TYR A 203 4.15 -11.05 -12.03
N ALA A 204 3.23 -11.19 -11.07
CA ALA A 204 1.99 -11.93 -11.25
C ALA A 204 0.83 -10.94 -11.26
N VAL A 205 -0.01 -11.01 -12.29
CA VAL A 205 -1.24 -10.23 -12.41
C VAL A 205 -2.41 -11.20 -12.25
N CYS A 206 -2.99 -11.18 -11.05
CA CYS A 206 -4.24 -11.86 -10.75
C CYS A 206 -5.41 -10.90 -10.89
N MET A 207 -6.58 -11.46 -11.14
CA MET A 207 -7.85 -10.77 -11.35
C MET A 207 -8.95 -11.75 -10.87
N LEU A 208 -9.95 -11.33 -10.10
CA LEU A 208 -10.91 -12.24 -9.41
C LEU A 208 -12.27 -11.58 -9.03
N ASP A 209 -13.26 -12.39 -8.66
CA ASP A 209 -14.57 -11.96 -8.12
C ASP A 209 -14.85 -12.62 -6.74
N PRO A 210 -14.89 -11.86 -5.63
CA PRO A 210 -15.24 -12.36 -4.29
C PRO A 210 -16.74 -12.51 -4.07
N ASP A 211 -17.58 -12.00 -4.97
CA ASP A 211 -19.03 -11.89 -4.82
C ASP A 211 -19.78 -12.96 -5.61
N SER A 212 -19.11 -13.83 -6.37
CA SER A 212 -19.77 -14.91 -7.11
C SER A 212 -20.48 -15.93 -6.20
N PRO A 213 -21.76 -16.29 -6.43
CA PRO A 213 -22.68 -15.79 -7.45
C PRO A 213 -23.51 -14.57 -7.01
N SER A 214 -23.50 -14.16 -5.73
CA SER A 214 -24.00 -12.83 -5.31
C SER A 214 -23.31 -12.38 -4.01
N ARG A 215 -23.02 -11.09 -3.84
CA ARG A 215 -22.37 -10.55 -2.62
C ARG A 215 -23.08 -10.92 -1.31
N ARG A 216 -24.40 -11.15 -1.36
CA ARG A 216 -25.23 -11.58 -0.22
C ARG A 216 -25.07 -13.08 0.12
N ALA A 217 -24.66 -13.90 -0.83
CA ALA A 217 -24.45 -15.34 -0.68
C ALA A 217 -23.33 -15.82 -1.63
N PRO A 218 -22.05 -15.47 -1.35
CA PRO A 218 -20.94 -15.64 -2.29
C PRO A 218 -20.38 -17.07 -2.24
N LYS A 219 -21.23 -18.06 -2.58
CA LYS A 219 -20.96 -19.50 -2.55
C LYS A 219 -19.70 -19.92 -3.33
N TYR A 220 -19.29 -19.14 -4.31
CA TYR A 220 -18.16 -19.42 -5.19
C TYR A 220 -16.95 -18.52 -4.95
N ARG A 221 -16.92 -17.78 -3.83
CA ARG A 221 -15.80 -16.91 -3.43
C ARG A 221 -14.47 -17.71 -3.41
N HIS A 222 -13.45 -17.35 -4.18
CA HIS A 222 -13.46 -16.38 -5.29
C HIS A 222 -13.60 -17.15 -6.61
N TRP A 223 -14.35 -16.59 -7.56
CA TRP A 223 -14.19 -17.01 -8.95
C TRP A 223 -12.83 -16.44 -9.36
N GLN A 224 -11.80 -17.29 -9.47
CA GLN A 224 -10.55 -16.85 -10.07
C GLN A 224 -10.91 -16.38 -11.45
N HIS A 225 -10.50 -15.17 -11.74
CA HIS A 225 -10.63 -14.67 -13.05
C HIS A 225 -9.26 -14.78 -13.76
N TRP A 226 -8.57 -13.70 -14.15
CA TRP A 226 -7.27 -13.84 -14.83
C TRP A 226 -6.22 -14.38 -13.86
N LEU A 227 -5.25 -15.11 -14.42
CA LEU A 227 -3.94 -15.23 -13.78
C LEU A 227 -2.87 -15.38 -14.87
N VAL A 228 -2.03 -14.36 -14.99
CA VAL A 228 -0.78 -14.40 -15.75
C VAL A 228 0.38 -14.19 -14.77
N VAL A 229 1.41 -15.02 -14.87
CA VAL A 229 2.61 -14.98 -14.03
C VAL A 229 3.84 -14.69 -14.89
N ASN A 230 5.01 -14.56 -14.27
CA ASN A 230 6.28 -14.35 -14.98
C ASN A 230 6.27 -13.12 -15.92
N VAL A 231 5.45 -12.11 -15.64
CA VAL A 231 5.26 -10.91 -16.47
C VAL A 231 6.50 -9.99 -16.38
N PRO A 232 7.20 -9.69 -17.49
CA PRO A 232 8.34 -8.78 -17.47
C PRO A 232 7.92 -7.31 -17.60
N ASN A 233 8.31 -6.49 -16.62
CA ASN A 233 7.86 -5.10 -16.50
C ASN A 233 6.31 -5.04 -16.49
N ASN A 234 5.67 -4.32 -17.42
CA ASN A 234 4.21 -4.29 -17.55
C ASN A 234 3.67 -5.15 -18.73
N HIS A 235 4.51 -5.94 -19.40
CA HIS A 235 4.16 -6.63 -20.64
C HIS A 235 3.43 -7.96 -20.36
N THR A 236 2.15 -7.88 -19.98
CA THR A 236 1.32 -9.05 -19.67
C THR A 236 1.27 -10.08 -20.81
N ALA A 237 1.30 -9.63 -22.06
CA ALA A 237 1.39 -10.50 -23.25
C ALA A 237 2.73 -11.27 -23.41
N MET A 238 3.74 -10.98 -22.59
CA MET A 238 5.00 -11.73 -22.48
C MET A 238 5.05 -12.63 -21.23
N GLY A 239 4.02 -12.62 -20.40
CA GLY A 239 3.91 -13.49 -19.23
C GLY A 239 3.36 -14.88 -19.57
N GLU A 240 3.49 -15.80 -18.61
CA GLU A 240 2.94 -17.13 -18.66
C GLU A 240 1.45 -17.09 -18.24
N ILE A 241 0.55 -17.24 -19.20
CA ILE A 241 -0.89 -17.27 -18.96
C ILE A 241 -1.25 -18.64 -18.37
N LEU A 242 -1.38 -18.70 -17.04
CA LEU A 242 -1.96 -19.86 -16.35
C LEU A 242 -3.48 -19.93 -16.56
N SER A 243 -4.09 -18.85 -17.06
CA SER A 243 -5.52 -18.61 -16.99
C SER A 243 -5.98 -17.39 -17.82
N ASP A 244 -6.75 -17.62 -18.90
CA ASP A 244 -7.24 -16.62 -19.89
C ASP A 244 -8.33 -15.60 -19.42
N TYR A 245 -8.90 -14.86 -20.38
CA TYR A 245 -9.80 -13.68 -20.26
C TYR A 245 -11.08 -13.77 -21.16
N VAL A 246 -12.26 -13.38 -20.63
CA VAL A 246 -13.68 -13.66 -21.00
C VAL A 246 -14.63 -12.85 -20.08
N GLY A 247 -15.07 -11.62 -20.43
CA GLY A 247 -15.70 -10.56 -19.57
C GLY A 247 -16.51 -10.86 -18.26
N PRO A 248 -16.72 -9.88 -17.34
CA PRO A 248 -17.56 -10.05 -16.15
C PRO A 248 -18.94 -10.64 -16.45
N GLY A 249 -19.35 -11.67 -15.71
CA GLY A 249 -20.61 -12.38 -15.95
C GLY A 249 -21.66 -12.36 -14.82
N PRO A 250 -21.89 -11.26 -14.08
CA PRO A 250 -22.79 -11.24 -12.93
C PRO A 250 -24.23 -11.57 -13.35
N SER A 251 -24.81 -12.62 -12.77
CA SER A 251 -26.14 -13.11 -13.16
C SER A 251 -27.27 -12.11 -12.86
N MET A 252 -28.38 -12.22 -13.58
CA MET A 252 -29.50 -11.29 -13.41
C MET A 252 -30.03 -11.33 -11.95
N GLY A 253 -30.09 -10.16 -11.32
CA GLY A 253 -30.62 -9.99 -9.95
C GLY A 253 -29.62 -10.26 -8.81
N THR A 254 -28.34 -10.52 -9.08
CA THR A 254 -27.34 -10.79 -8.01
C THR A 254 -26.76 -9.54 -7.36
N GLY A 255 -26.87 -8.38 -8.04
CA GLY A 255 -26.42 -7.07 -7.57
C GLY A 255 -25.14 -6.60 -8.25
N LEU A 256 -24.38 -5.77 -7.53
CA LEU A 256 -23.03 -5.37 -7.94
C LEU A 256 -22.01 -6.38 -7.41
N HIS A 257 -21.14 -6.85 -8.31
CA HIS A 257 -19.98 -7.69 -8.00
C HIS A 257 -18.71 -6.84 -8.10
N ARG A 258 -17.73 -7.08 -7.23
CA ARG A 258 -16.35 -6.58 -7.41
C ARG A 258 -15.65 -7.52 -8.38
N VAL A 259 -15.24 -7.07 -9.57
CA VAL A 259 -14.79 -8.02 -10.61
C VAL A 259 -13.46 -7.62 -11.20
N ASN A 260 -12.67 -8.63 -11.53
CA ASN A 260 -11.65 -8.61 -12.56
C ASN A 260 -11.75 -9.98 -13.33
N ASN A 261 -10.99 -10.35 -14.39
CA ASN A 261 -11.53 -11.25 -15.46
C ASN A 261 -10.61 -12.36 -16.15
N SER A 262 -10.77 -13.73 -16.33
CA SER A 262 -11.87 -14.80 -16.15
C SER A 262 -11.68 -16.29 -16.72
N SER A 263 -12.16 -17.41 -16.11
CA SER A 263 -12.70 -18.68 -16.78
C SER A 263 -13.34 -19.70 -15.78
N VAL A 264 -13.95 -20.83 -16.21
CA VAL A 264 -14.74 -21.74 -15.33
C VAL A 264 -13.94 -22.89 -14.67
N VAL A 265 -13.16 -23.66 -15.43
CA VAL A 265 -12.51 -24.89 -14.91
C VAL A 265 -11.33 -24.52 -14.01
N GLY A 266 -11.30 -25.09 -12.80
CA GLY A 266 -10.22 -24.87 -11.82
C GLY A 266 -10.25 -23.52 -11.10
N ARG A 267 -11.30 -22.71 -11.30
CA ARG A 267 -11.31 -21.30 -10.91
C ARG A 267 -12.20 -20.97 -9.70
N LEU A 268 -13.21 -21.78 -9.42
CA LEU A 268 -14.00 -21.63 -8.19
C LEU A 268 -13.11 -21.82 -6.95
N LEU A 269 -13.34 -21.03 -5.89
CA LEU A 269 -12.65 -21.14 -4.59
C LEU A 269 -11.14 -20.80 -4.60
N PHE A 270 -10.63 -20.13 -5.63
CA PHE A 270 -9.27 -19.60 -5.60
C PHE A 270 -9.13 -18.52 -4.51
N LYS A 271 -7.95 -18.42 -3.90
CA LYS A 271 -7.61 -17.39 -2.93
C LYS A 271 -6.25 -16.79 -3.27
N VAL A 272 -6.23 -15.49 -3.53
CA VAL A 272 -5.00 -14.80 -3.92
C VAL A 272 -3.98 -14.77 -2.79
N ASP A 273 -4.40 -14.68 -1.51
CA ASP A 273 -3.47 -14.73 -0.38
C ASP A 273 -2.81 -16.12 -0.22
N GLU A 274 -3.54 -17.22 -0.42
CA GLU A 274 -2.97 -18.57 -0.35
C GLU A 274 -2.02 -18.82 -1.53
N PHE A 275 -2.33 -18.29 -2.72
CA PHE A 275 -1.43 -18.28 -3.86
C PHE A 275 -0.15 -17.45 -3.58
N ALA A 276 -0.30 -16.22 -3.07
CA ALA A 276 0.82 -15.34 -2.73
C ALA A 276 1.71 -15.94 -1.63
N LYS A 277 1.13 -16.59 -0.63
CA LYS A 277 1.85 -17.31 0.44
C LYS A 277 2.57 -18.56 -0.11
N LYS A 278 1.93 -19.33 -0.99
CA LYS A 278 2.53 -20.53 -1.64
C LYS A 278 3.73 -20.19 -2.52
N TYR A 279 3.68 -19.08 -3.25
CA TYR A 279 4.73 -18.66 -4.19
C TYR A 279 5.63 -17.52 -3.63
N ASN A 280 5.51 -17.21 -2.33
CA ASN A 280 6.29 -16.18 -1.62
C ASN A 280 6.30 -14.80 -2.31
N LEU A 281 5.13 -14.36 -2.82
CA LEU A 281 4.99 -13.11 -3.58
C LEU A 281 4.89 -11.85 -2.68
N GLY A 282 4.72 -12.02 -1.36
CA GLY A 282 4.56 -10.92 -0.42
C GLY A 282 3.21 -10.21 -0.51
N THR A 283 3.19 -8.93 -0.16
CA THR A 283 2.02 -8.03 -0.25
C THR A 283 1.83 -7.51 -1.68
N PRO A 284 0.59 -7.24 -2.13
CA PRO A 284 0.35 -6.72 -3.48
C PRO A 284 1.04 -5.36 -3.69
N LEU A 285 1.81 -5.22 -4.78
CA LEU A 285 2.51 -3.96 -5.10
C LEU A 285 1.56 -2.87 -5.59
N ALA A 286 0.64 -3.24 -6.47
CA ALA A 286 -0.35 -2.35 -7.07
C ALA A 286 -1.71 -3.04 -7.12
N GLY A 287 -2.80 -2.28 -6.99
CA GLY A 287 -4.15 -2.82 -7.08
C GLY A 287 -5.17 -1.76 -7.47
N ASN A 288 -6.28 -2.21 -8.05
CA ASN A 288 -7.41 -1.40 -8.46
C ASN A 288 -8.64 -2.32 -8.62
N PHE A 289 -9.84 -1.76 -8.57
CA PHE A 289 -11.08 -2.53 -8.69
C PHE A 289 -12.22 -1.64 -9.22
N PHE A 290 -13.26 -2.28 -9.72
CA PHE A 290 -14.51 -1.68 -10.16
C PHE A 290 -15.67 -2.60 -9.75
N HIS A 291 -16.89 -2.09 -9.84
CA HIS A 291 -18.10 -2.90 -9.71
C HIS A 291 -18.73 -3.17 -11.08
N ALA A 292 -19.25 -4.38 -11.28
CA ALA A 292 -20.08 -4.72 -12.44
C ALA A 292 -21.48 -5.20 -12.01
N ARG A 293 -22.49 -4.85 -12.80
CA ARG A 293 -23.88 -5.33 -12.69
C ARG A 293 -24.29 -6.03 -14.00
N TRP A 294 -25.36 -6.82 -13.98
CA TRP A 294 -25.88 -7.49 -15.18
C TRP A 294 -26.26 -6.50 -16.31
N ASP A 295 -25.94 -6.87 -17.55
CA ASP A 295 -26.35 -6.18 -18.79
C ASP A 295 -26.76 -7.18 -19.89
N ASP A 296 -27.05 -6.71 -21.10
CA ASP A 296 -27.45 -7.56 -22.23
C ASP A 296 -26.29 -8.38 -22.83
N TYR A 297 -25.04 -8.14 -22.44
CA TYR A 297 -23.89 -8.95 -22.86
C TYR A 297 -23.74 -10.22 -22.01
N VAL A 298 -24.08 -10.19 -20.72
CA VAL A 298 -23.97 -11.37 -19.82
C VAL A 298 -24.64 -12.65 -20.37
N PRO A 299 -25.84 -12.63 -21.00
CA PRO A 299 -26.41 -13.84 -21.61
C PRO A 299 -25.55 -14.42 -22.74
N LYS A 300 -24.88 -13.56 -23.53
CA LYS A 300 -23.99 -13.95 -24.64
C LYS A 300 -22.73 -14.62 -24.09
N LEU A 301 -22.19 -14.08 -23.00
CA LEU A 301 -21.06 -14.63 -22.24
C LEU A 301 -21.40 -15.99 -21.60
N HIS A 302 -22.58 -16.13 -20.99
CA HIS A 302 -23.02 -17.40 -20.39
C HIS A 302 -23.17 -18.50 -21.43
N LEU A 303 -23.68 -18.18 -22.63
CA LEU A 303 -23.70 -19.11 -23.77
C LEU A 303 -22.28 -19.57 -24.15
N GLN A 304 -21.35 -18.64 -24.36
CA GLN A 304 -19.94 -18.93 -24.67
C GLN A 304 -19.27 -19.83 -23.63
N LEU A 305 -19.55 -19.60 -22.34
CA LEU A 305 -19.01 -20.42 -21.23
C LEU A 305 -19.72 -21.77 -21.06
N SER A 306 -20.90 -21.96 -21.64
CA SER A 306 -21.68 -23.20 -21.53
C SER A 306 -21.31 -24.29 -22.55
N GLY A 307 -20.52 -23.95 -23.58
CA GLY A 307 -20.07 -24.92 -24.60
C GLY A 307 -21.15 -25.29 -25.63
N ALA A 308 -21.93 -24.31 -26.08
CA ALA A 308 -22.89 -24.42 -27.18
C ALA A 308 -22.24 -24.14 -28.55
#